data_AF-A0A410X438-F1
#
_entry.id   AF-A0A410X438-F1
#
_cell.length_a   1.000
_cell.length_b   1.000
_cell.length_c   1.000
_cell.angle_alpha   90.00
_cell.angle_beta   90.00
_cell.angle_gamma   90.00
#
_symmetry.space_group_name_H-M   'P 1'
#
loop_
_entity.id
_entity.type
_entity.pdbx_description
1 polymer ?
#
loop_
_entity_poly.entity_id
_entity_poly.type
_entity_poly.pdbx_seq_one_letter_code
_entity_poly.pdbx_strand_id
1 'polypeptide(L)'
;MNQQPNNQNRQLSYQQQQQHDQRQQQLEQLFQQQSAYPYSQGFQQNQQQNQQQNLQSGSILSDKDLLSTTLADHKRVIREYATAATESNCPAIRQLFNQLTLDTLHLQGELYTFMKQNNMYSPPSPALRQDIDKQIQHSQQSGQQTQQLVAPYLSFGGPHQGYSYIQPSYNQAGQAQQHYTM
;
A
#
# COMPACT_ATOMS: atom_id res chain seq x y z
N MET A 1 -6.10 -61.62 -23.50
CA MET A 1 -6.44 -60.33 -24.14
C MET A 1 -5.82 -59.22 -23.30
N ASN A 2 -4.56 -58.88 -23.59
CA ASN A 2 -3.76 -57.94 -22.78
C ASN A 2 -3.99 -56.51 -23.28
N GLN A 3 -4.52 -55.65 -22.41
CA GLN A 3 -4.65 -54.22 -22.66
C GLN A 3 -3.40 -53.51 -22.12
N GLN A 4 -2.60 -52.92 -23.00
CA GLN A 4 -1.55 -51.95 -22.63
C GLN A 4 -2.16 -50.54 -22.53
N PRO A 5 -2.08 -49.84 -21.38
CA PRO A 5 -2.40 -48.42 -21.33
C PRO A 5 -1.13 -47.56 -21.54
N ASN A 6 -1.04 -47.00 -22.75
CA ASN A 6 -0.82 -45.58 -23.01
C ASN A 6 0.35 -44.87 -22.26
N ASN A 7 1.59 -45.16 -22.67
CA ASN A 7 2.81 -44.47 -22.22
C ASN A 7 2.88 -42.97 -22.62
N GLN A 8 2.08 -42.53 -23.60
CA GLN A 8 2.15 -41.19 -24.18
C GLN A 8 1.52 -40.13 -23.27
N ASN A 9 0.41 -40.48 -22.58
CA ASN A 9 -0.20 -39.62 -21.57
C ASN A 9 0.68 -39.40 -20.35
N ARG A 10 1.52 -40.38 -20.00
CA ARG A 10 2.45 -40.26 -18.87
C ARG A 10 3.58 -39.28 -19.18
N GLN A 11 4.13 -39.30 -20.40
CA GLN A 11 5.15 -38.33 -20.84
C GLN A 11 4.62 -36.89 -20.89
N LEU A 12 3.39 -36.69 -21.38
CA LEU A 12 2.76 -35.36 -21.43
C LEU A 12 2.55 -34.78 -20.02
N SER A 13 2.19 -35.62 -19.04
CA SER A 13 2.07 -35.20 -17.64
C SER A 13 3.43 -34.77 -17.05
N TYR A 14 4.51 -35.51 -17.31
CA TYR A 14 5.85 -35.11 -16.84
C TYR A 14 6.35 -33.81 -17.48
N GLN A 15 6.01 -33.56 -18.75
CA GLN A 15 6.38 -32.33 -19.43
C GLN A 15 5.61 -31.13 -18.89
N GLN A 16 4.32 -31.31 -18.57
CA GLN A 16 3.48 -30.26 -18.00
C GLN A 16 3.87 -29.94 -16.55
N GLN A 17 4.27 -30.95 -15.78
CA GLN A 17 4.80 -30.78 -14.42
C GLN A 17 6.10 -29.96 -14.43
N GLN A 18 7.05 -30.28 -15.32
CA GLN A 18 8.29 -29.52 -15.44
C GLN A 18 8.07 -28.07 -15.87
N GLN A 19 7.07 -27.83 -16.72
CA GLN A 19 6.73 -26.47 -17.16
C GLN A 19 6.07 -25.65 -16.04
N HIS A 20 5.34 -26.31 -15.13
CA HIS A 20 4.79 -25.68 -13.93
C HIS A 20 5.89 -25.33 -12.93
N ASP A 21 6.83 -26.24 -12.67
CA ASP A 21 7.96 -26.00 -11.76
C ASP A 21 8.87 -24.86 -12.25
N GLN A 22 9.13 -24.80 -13.56
CA GLN A 22 9.94 -23.74 -14.15
C GLN A 22 9.25 -22.36 -14.05
N ARG A 23 7.91 -22.33 -14.16
CA ARG A 23 7.13 -21.10 -13.96
C ARG A 23 7.15 -20.64 -12.50
N GLN A 24 7.06 -21.56 -11.55
CA GLN A 24 7.18 -21.21 -10.13
C GLN A 24 8.57 -20.66 -9.79
N GLN A 25 9.65 -21.27 -10.28
CA GLN A 25 11.00 -20.75 -10.07
C GLN A 25 11.19 -19.34 -10.66
N GLN A 26 10.58 -19.07 -11.82
CA GLN A 26 10.66 -17.74 -12.44
C GLN A 26 9.88 -16.68 -11.64
N LEU A 27 8.71 -17.06 -11.09
CA LEU A 27 7.94 -16.19 -10.18
C LEU A 27 8.71 -15.91 -8.88
N GLU A 28 9.43 -16.90 -8.36
CA GLU A 28 10.25 -16.73 -7.15
C GLU A 28 11.46 -15.81 -7.39
N GLN A 29 12.10 -15.88 -8.57
CA GLN A 29 13.13 -14.92 -8.97
C GLN A 29 12.60 -13.50 -9.12
N LEU A 30 11.40 -13.34 -9.70
CA LEU A 30 10.73 -12.04 -9.81
C LEU A 30 10.39 -11.44 -8.45
N PHE A 31 9.95 -12.28 -7.49
CA PHE A 31 9.65 -11.83 -6.14
C PHE A 31 10.91 -11.45 -5.34
N GLN A 32 12.02 -12.19 -5.53
CA GLN A 32 13.31 -11.87 -4.92
C GLN A 32 13.91 -10.56 -5.46
N GLN A 33 13.66 -10.23 -6.73
CA GLN A 33 14.13 -8.98 -7.33
C GLN A 33 13.32 -7.75 -6.85
N GLN A 34 12.03 -7.90 -6.53
CA GLN A 34 11.21 -6.81 -6.00
C GLN A 34 11.34 -6.57 -4.49
N SER A 35 11.97 -7.48 -3.76
CA SER A 35 12.27 -7.31 -2.32
C SER A 35 13.59 -6.59 -2.04
N ALA A 36 14.33 -6.19 -3.09
CA ALA A 36 15.50 -5.32 -2.98
C ALA A 36 15.08 -3.85 -2.81
N TYR A 37 14.57 -3.50 -1.63
CA TYR A 37 14.62 -2.11 -1.18
C TYR A 37 16.09 -1.79 -0.84
N PRO A 38 16.71 -0.75 -1.42
CA PRO A 38 18.06 -0.35 -1.07
C PRO A 38 18.02 0.35 0.29
N TYR A 39 17.97 -0.42 1.36
CA TYR A 39 18.39 0.03 2.67
C TYR A 39 19.56 -0.84 3.12
N SER A 40 20.65 -0.15 3.46
CA SER A 40 21.84 -0.64 4.18
C SER A 40 22.73 -1.70 3.51
N GLN A 41 23.69 -1.26 2.69
CA GLN A 41 25.06 -1.82 2.73
C GLN A 41 26.06 -0.75 2.25
N GLY A 42 26.58 0.01 3.20
CA GLY A 42 27.57 1.06 2.94
C GLY A 42 28.09 1.73 4.21
N PHE A 43 28.16 1.02 5.34
CA PHE A 43 28.78 1.53 6.58
C PHE A 43 29.46 0.39 7.34
N GLN A 44 30.43 -0.27 6.71
CA GLN A 44 31.35 -1.11 7.47
C GLN A 44 32.73 -1.21 6.82
N GLN A 45 33.38 -0.07 6.59
CA GLN A 45 34.85 -0.03 6.58
C GLN A 45 35.34 1.41 6.78
N ASN A 46 35.48 1.80 8.05
CA ASN A 46 36.47 2.75 8.59
C ASN A 46 36.03 3.10 10.01
N GLN A 47 36.18 2.15 10.94
CA GLN A 47 36.05 2.43 12.37
C GLN A 47 37.34 2.04 13.06
N GLN A 48 38.37 2.84 12.81
CA GLN A 48 39.47 3.03 13.76
C GLN A 48 40.02 4.44 13.57
N GLN A 49 40.03 5.20 14.67
CA GLN A 49 40.45 6.61 14.82
C GLN A 49 39.39 7.69 14.53
N ASN A 50 38.46 7.87 15.47
CA ASN A 50 38.49 9.07 16.31
C ASN A 50 37.52 8.91 17.49
N GLN A 51 38.07 8.53 18.63
CA GLN A 51 37.38 8.55 19.90
C GLN A 51 37.89 9.77 20.65
N GLN A 52 37.27 10.95 20.45
CA GLN A 52 37.26 11.98 21.47
C GLN A 52 36.22 13.09 21.21
N GLN A 53 35.43 13.31 22.26
CA GLN A 53 34.63 14.51 22.57
C GLN A 53 33.30 14.68 21.82
N ASN A 54 32.20 14.22 22.44
CA ASN A 54 31.32 15.11 23.21
C ASN A 54 30.30 14.27 24.02
N LEU A 55 30.55 14.05 25.31
CA LEU A 55 29.54 13.56 26.26
C LEU A 55 28.71 14.76 26.77
N GLN A 56 27.92 15.37 25.90
CA GLN A 56 26.85 16.28 26.30
C GLN A 56 25.52 15.60 26.00
N SER A 57 24.75 15.40 27.07
CA SER A 57 23.35 15.00 27.11
C SER A 57 22.55 15.53 25.90
N GLY A 58 22.38 14.67 24.90
CA GLY A 58 21.65 14.95 23.67
C GLY A 58 21.19 13.62 23.07
N SER A 59 19.94 13.57 22.62
CA SER A 59 19.29 12.42 21.99
C SER A 59 20.24 11.63 21.06
N ILE A 60 20.20 10.29 21.14
CA ILE A 60 20.95 9.38 20.25
C ILE A 60 20.58 9.61 18.77
N LEU A 61 19.42 10.22 18.50
CA LEU A 61 18.92 10.54 17.17
C LEU A 61 19.04 12.03 16.90
N SER A 62 19.40 12.38 15.65
CA SER A 62 19.32 13.75 15.15
C SER A 62 17.87 14.23 15.11
N ASP A 63 17.65 15.55 15.17
CA ASP A 63 16.30 16.14 15.06
C ASP A 63 15.60 15.69 13.77
N LYS A 64 16.34 15.59 12.67
CA LYS A 64 15.84 15.08 11.39
C LYS A 64 15.32 13.65 11.50
N ASP A 65 16.07 12.77 12.16
CA ASP A 65 15.69 11.35 12.31
C ASP A 65 14.50 11.21 13.26
N LEU A 66 14.45 12.01 14.33
CA LEU A 66 13.33 12.05 15.25
C LEU A 66 12.04 12.47 14.53
N LEU A 67 12.07 13.60 13.82
CA LEU A 67 10.92 14.11 13.07
C LEU A 67 10.49 13.16 11.95
N SER A 68 11.45 12.52 11.27
CA SER A 68 11.17 11.49 10.25
C SER A 68 10.48 10.27 10.85
N THR A 69 10.89 9.87 12.05
CA THR A 69 10.27 8.77 12.80
C THR A 69 8.84 9.13 13.22
N THR A 70 8.63 10.33 13.76
CA THR A 70 7.29 10.84 14.10
C THR A 70 6.38 10.91 12.87
N LEU A 71 6.89 11.41 11.74
CA LEU A 71 6.13 11.47 10.48
C LEU A 71 5.77 10.06 9.97
N ALA A 72 6.68 9.08 10.12
CA ALA A 72 6.41 7.69 9.78
C ALA A 72 5.33 7.08 10.67
N ASP A 73 5.38 7.38 11.97
CA ASP A 73 4.40 6.92 12.96
C ASP A 73 3.01 7.52 12.71
N HIS A 74 2.91 8.82 12.42
CA HIS A 74 1.64 9.46 12.03
C HIS A 74 0.97 8.73 10.85
N LYS A 75 1.72 8.41 9.80
CA LYS A 75 1.20 7.64 8.65
C LYS A 75 0.71 6.24 9.05
N ARG A 76 1.37 5.60 10.01
CA ARG A 76 0.98 4.29 10.53
C ARG A 76 -0.33 4.39 11.31
N VAL A 77 -0.40 5.26 12.31
CA VAL A 77 -1.59 5.39 13.17
C VAL A 77 -2.82 5.88 12.39
N ILE A 78 -2.64 6.73 11.37
CA ILE A 78 -3.73 7.13 10.46
C ILE A 78 -4.36 5.91 9.78
N ARG A 79 -3.55 4.96 9.29
CA ARG A 79 -4.07 3.73 8.68
C ARG A 79 -4.78 2.85 9.70
N GLU A 80 -4.24 2.73 10.91
CA GLU A 80 -4.87 1.96 11.98
C GLU A 80 -6.21 2.57 12.41
N TYR A 81 -6.30 3.90 12.55
CA TYR A 81 -7.56 4.60 12.85
C TYR A 81 -8.58 4.47 11.72
N ALA A 82 -8.16 4.54 10.45
CA ALA A 82 -9.04 4.31 9.32
C ALA A 82 -9.62 2.89 9.35
N THR A 83 -8.79 1.86 9.57
CA THR A 83 -9.26 0.49 9.74
C THR A 83 -10.23 0.39 10.93
N ALA A 84 -9.86 0.94 12.08
CA ALA A 84 -10.70 0.90 13.27
C ALA A 84 -12.05 1.61 13.08
N ALA A 85 -12.10 2.72 12.34
CA ALA A 85 -13.34 3.40 11.97
C ALA A 85 -14.25 2.49 11.11
N THR A 86 -13.66 1.78 10.14
CA THR A 86 -14.40 0.89 9.24
C THR A 86 -14.87 -0.40 9.90
N GLU A 87 -14.12 -0.93 10.87
CA GLU A 87 -14.42 -2.21 11.53
C GLU A 87 -15.23 -2.03 12.83
N SER A 88 -15.34 -0.80 13.36
CA SER A 88 -16.12 -0.52 14.56
C SER A 88 -17.62 -0.67 14.33
N ASN A 89 -18.25 -1.53 15.15
CA ASN A 89 -19.71 -1.70 15.15
C ASN A 89 -20.44 -0.57 15.90
N CYS A 90 -19.78 0.10 16.85
CA CYS A 90 -20.36 1.21 17.61
C CYS A 90 -20.21 2.56 16.87
N PRO A 91 -21.30 3.29 16.56
CA PRO A 91 -21.24 4.57 15.85
C PRO A 91 -20.37 5.62 16.54
N ALA A 92 -20.42 5.69 17.88
CA ALA A 92 -19.61 6.64 18.65
C ALA A 92 -18.10 6.37 18.52
N ILE A 93 -17.69 5.10 18.52
CA ILE A 93 -16.29 4.71 18.34
C ILE A 93 -15.83 4.98 16.91
N ARG A 94 -16.69 4.75 15.91
CA ARG A 94 -16.41 5.14 14.52
C ARG A 94 -16.19 6.64 14.39
N GLN A 95 -17.04 7.47 15.01
CA GLN A 95 -16.88 8.92 15.00
C GLN A 95 -15.58 9.36 15.67
N LEU A 96 -15.22 8.74 16.80
CA LEU A 96 -13.94 8.99 17.47
C LEU A 96 -12.75 8.70 16.56
N PHE A 97 -12.70 7.53 15.91
CA PHE A 97 -11.60 7.21 15.00
C PHE A 97 -11.55 8.11 13.76
N ASN A 98 -12.70 8.54 13.23
CA ASN A 98 -12.74 9.55 12.17
C ASN A 98 -12.11 10.87 12.63
N GLN A 99 -12.44 11.33 13.85
CA GLN A 99 -11.88 12.55 14.41
C GLN A 99 -10.36 12.42 14.59
N LEU A 100 -9.89 11.34 15.22
CA LEU A 100 -8.46 11.07 15.40
C LEU A 100 -7.71 11.01 14.07
N THR A 101 -8.34 10.43 13.04
CA THR A 101 -7.78 10.38 11.68
C THR A 101 -7.57 11.78 11.12
N LEU A 102 -8.59 12.64 11.19
CA LEU A 102 -8.54 14.02 10.68
C LEU A 102 -7.53 14.88 11.44
N ASP A 103 -7.52 14.78 12.77
CA ASP A 103 -6.60 15.54 13.63
C ASP A 103 -5.14 15.13 13.36
N THR A 104 -4.89 13.83 13.21
CA THR A 104 -3.54 13.33 12.93
C THR A 104 -3.08 13.70 11.52
N LEU A 105 -3.99 13.71 10.53
CA LEU A 105 -3.69 14.20 9.18
C LEU A 105 -3.29 15.69 9.19
N HIS A 106 -3.98 16.51 9.98
CA HIS A 106 -3.64 17.92 10.14
C HIS A 106 -2.22 18.09 10.72
N LEU A 107 -1.95 17.44 11.85
CA LEU A 107 -0.63 17.46 12.50
C LEU A 107 0.48 16.93 11.58
N GLN A 108 0.21 15.87 10.82
CA GLN A 108 1.13 15.33 9.83
C GLN A 108 1.45 16.37 8.73
N GLY A 109 0.46 17.13 8.27
CA GLY A 109 0.62 18.20 7.28
C GLY A 109 1.47 19.37 7.78
N GLU A 110 1.24 19.80 9.03
CA GLU A 110 2.05 20.83 9.68
C GLU A 110 3.51 20.39 9.83
N LEU A 111 3.73 19.18 10.36
CA LEU A 111 5.06 18.60 10.51
C LEU A 111 5.79 18.46 9.15
N TYR A 112 5.08 17.98 8.13
CA TYR A 112 5.63 17.91 6.77
C TYR A 112 6.09 19.27 6.27
N THR A 113 5.26 20.30 6.44
CA THR A 113 5.56 21.67 6.00
C THR A 113 6.78 22.22 6.73
N PHE A 114 6.84 22.04 8.05
CA PHE A 114 7.97 22.42 8.88
C PHE A 114 9.27 21.72 8.44
N MET A 115 9.25 20.40 8.26
CA MET A 115 10.43 19.66 7.84
C MET A 115 10.88 20.05 6.42
N LYS A 116 9.95 20.31 5.51
CA LYS A 116 10.26 20.78 4.15
C LYS A 116 10.94 22.14 4.16
N GLN A 117 10.41 23.11 4.92
CA GLN A 117 10.98 24.46 5.04
C GLN A 117 12.40 24.45 5.59
N ASN A 118 12.71 23.49 6.47
CA ASN A 118 14.02 23.33 7.07
C ASN A 118 14.95 22.38 6.31
N ASN A 119 14.60 21.97 5.07
CA ASN A 119 15.38 21.01 4.28
C ASN A 119 15.63 19.66 4.98
N MET A 120 14.75 19.27 5.91
CA MET A 120 14.84 18.04 6.68
C MET A 120 14.04 16.89 6.06
N TYR A 121 13.24 17.15 5.02
CA TYR A 121 12.43 16.15 4.34
C TYR A 121 12.70 16.13 2.83
N SER A 122 13.03 14.95 2.30
CA SER A 122 13.03 14.70 0.85
C SER A 122 11.77 13.93 0.48
N PRO A 123 10.88 14.51 -0.33
CA PRO A 123 9.72 13.77 -0.83
C PRO A 123 10.19 12.64 -1.75
N PRO A 124 9.41 11.53 -1.83
CA PRO A 124 9.69 10.48 -2.79
C PRO A 124 9.62 11.03 -4.21
N SER A 125 10.31 10.36 -5.14
CA SER A 125 10.25 10.68 -6.56
C SER A 125 8.78 10.72 -7.04
N PRO A 126 8.43 11.64 -7.94
CA PRO A 126 7.09 11.66 -8.54
C PRO A 126 6.73 10.30 -9.13
N ALA A 127 5.49 9.87 -8.91
CA ALA A 127 4.99 8.64 -9.53
C ALA A 127 4.93 8.79 -11.05
N LEU A 128 5.33 7.73 -11.78
CA LEU A 128 5.20 7.71 -13.23
C LEU A 128 3.72 7.71 -13.61
N ARG A 129 3.38 8.49 -14.64
CA ARG A 129 1.99 8.57 -15.11
C ARG A 129 1.40 7.20 -15.45
N GLN A 130 2.21 6.33 -16.05
CA GLN A 130 1.83 4.97 -16.38
C GLN A 130 1.42 4.14 -15.15
N ASP A 131 2.08 4.30 -14.01
CA ASP A 131 1.75 3.54 -12.80
C ASP A 131 0.46 4.06 -12.14
N ILE A 132 0.23 5.37 -12.20
CA ILE A 132 -1.06 5.97 -11.82
C ILE A 132 -2.17 5.41 -12.72
N ASP A 133 -1.98 5.40 -14.05
CA ASP A 133 -2.98 4.92 -14.99
C ASP A 133 -3.28 3.42 -14.79
N LYS A 134 -2.26 2.59 -14.51
CA LYS A 134 -2.44 1.17 -14.15
C LYS A 134 -3.30 1.02 -12.90
N GLN A 135 -3.01 1.77 -11.84
CA GLN A 135 -3.78 1.69 -10.59
C GLN A 135 -5.24 2.12 -10.81
N ILE A 136 -5.46 3.16 -11.60
CA ILE A 136 -6.81 3.61 -11.98
C ILE A 136 -7.56 2.51 -12.74
N GLN A 137 -6.93 1.89 -13.75
CA GLN A 137 -7.55 0.80 -14.52
C GLN A 137 -7.88 -0.40 -13.62
N HIS A 138 -6.95 -0.79 -12.75
CA HIS A 138 -7.15 -1.86 -11.78
C HIS A 138 -8.33 -1.57 -10.84
N SER A 139 -8.41 -0.36 -10.28
CA SER A 139 -9.52 0.05 -9.41
C SER A 139 -10.87 0.06 -10.15
N GLN A 140 -10.91 0.52 -11.40
CA GLN A 140 -12.14 0.48 -12.21
C GLN A 140 -12.60 -0.95 -12.50
N GLN A 141 -11.67 -1.83 -12.89
CA GLN A 141 -11.97 -3.23 -13.15
C GLN A 141 -12.47 -3.94 -11.89
N SER A 142 -11.80 -3.72 -10.76
CA SER A 142 -12.23 -4.24 -9.45
C SER A 142 -13.63 -3.76 -9.11
N GLY A 143 -13.93 -2.47 -9.30
CA GLY A 143 -15.27 -1.92 -9.09
C GLY A 143 -16.35 -2.55 -9.97
N GLN A 144 -16.06 -2.80 -11.26
CA GLN A 144 -16.99 -3.50 -12.17
C GLN A 144 -17.23 -4.94 -11.76
N GLN A 145 -16.20 -5.66 -11.31
CA GLN A 145 -16.33 -7.02 -10.81
C GLN A 145 -17.20 -7.07 -9.55
N THR A 146 -16.98 -6.14 -8.61
CA THR A 146 -17.84 -6.01 -7.43
C THR A 146 -19.30 -5.79 -7.83
N GLN A 147 -19.58 -4.91 -8.79
CA GLN A 147 -20.94 -4.66 -9.28
C GLN A 147 -21.60 -5.91 -9.87
N GLN A 148 -20.88 -6.69 -10.67
CA GLN A 148 -21.39 -7.94 -11.25
C GLN A 148 -21.68 -8.99 -10.18
N LEU A 149 -20.85 -9.07 -9.13
CA LEU A 149 -21.07 -9.98 -8.01
C LEU A 149 -22.28 -9.57 -7.17
N VAL A 150 -22.50 -8.28 -6.93
CA VAL A 150 -23.64 -7.82 -6.11
C VAL A 150 -24.97 -7.79 -6.88
N ALA A 151 -24.95 -7.54 -8.20
CA ALA A 151 -26.17 -7.36 -9.01
C ALA A 151 -27.23 -8.47 -8.87
N PRO A 152 -26.88 -9.77 -8.84
CA PRO A 152 -27.86 -10.84 -8.61
C PRO A 152 -28.54 -10.70 -7.24
N TYR A 153 -27.78 -10.36 -6.18
CA TYR A 153 -28.33 -10.23 -4.83
C TYR A 153 -29.26 -9.03 -4.69
N LEU A 154 -29.07 -7.96 -5.49
CA LEU A 154 -30.02 -6.85 -5.50
C LEU A 154 -31.30 -7.19 -6.29
N SER A 155 -31.18 -7.97 -7.37
CA SER A 155 -32.29 -8.22 -8.31
C SER A 155 -33.27 -9.31 -7.85
N PHE A 156 -32.90 -10.15 -6.88
CA PHE A 156 -33.73 -11.26 -6.38
C PHE A 156 -34.42 -10.98 -5.03
N GLY A 157 -34.35 -9.76 -4.48
CA GLY A 157 -34.96 -9.41 -3.19
C GLY A 157 -36.33 -8.74 -3.32
N GLY A 158 -37.40 -9.45 -2.93
CA GLY A 158 -38.68 -8.84 -2.53
C GLY A 158 -38.54 -7.90 -1.32
N PRO A 159 -39.63 -7.40 -0.72
CA PRO A 159 -39.60 -6.29 0.25
C PRO A 159 -38.94 -6.69 1.58
N HIS A 160 -37.61 -6.74 1.60
CA HIS A 160 -36.80 -6.83 2.81
C HIS A 160 -36.58 -5.41 3.32
N GLN A 161 -37.33 -5.09 4.38
CA GLN A 161 -37.10 -3.94 5.25
C GLN A 161 -35.67 -4.00 5.82
N GLY A 162 -34.87 -2.97 5.55
CA GLY A 162 -33.59 -2.72 6.22
C GLY A 162 -32.36 -2.98 5.34
N TYR A 163 -31.52 -1.95 5.23
CA TYR A 163 -30.26 -1.89 4.48
C TYR A 163 -30.37 -1.58 2.98
N SER A 164 -30.80 -0.36 2.68
CA SER A 164 -30.38 0.32 1.45
C SER A 164 -28.87 0.63 1.53
N TYR A 165 -28.04 -0.12 0.82
CA TYR A 165 -26.70 0.34 0.48
C TYR A 165 -26.86 1.50 -0.50
N ILE A 166 -26.76 2.74 -0.02
CA ILE A 166 -26.58 3.88 -0.90
C ILE A 166 -25.17 3.72 -1.46
N GLN A 167 -25.07 3.19 -2.68
CA GLN A 167 -23.80 3.22 -3.40
C GLN A 167 -23.49 4.70 -3.66
N PRO A 168 -22.41 5.28 -3.09
CA PRO A 168 -22.04 6.62 -3.46
C PRO A 168 -21.74 6.61 -4.95
N SER A 169 -22.50 7.37 -5.72
CA SER A 169 -22.18 7.65 -7.11
C SER A 169 -20.83 8.34 -7.11
N TYR A 170 -19.78 7.59 -7.45
CA TYR A 170 -18.46 8.13 -7.75
C TYR A 170 -18.62 8.97 -9.01
N ASN A 171 -19.07 10.21 -8.84
CA ASN A 171 -19.02 11.19 -9.90
C ASN A 171 -17.56 11.31 -10.30
N GLN A 172 -17.36 11.04 -11.58
CA GLN A 172 -16.14 11.15 -12.33
C GLN A 172 -15.58 12.58 -12.17
N ALA A 173 -14.81 12.83 -11.11
CA ALA A 173 -14.00 14.03 -10.96
C ALA A 173 -12.74 13.88 -11.83
N GLY A 174 -12.95 13.77 -13.13
CA GLY A 174 -11.99 14.23 -14.11
C GLY A 174 -12.11 15.75 -14.20
N GLN A 175 -10.97 16.44 -14.31
CA GLN A 175 -10.82 17.90 -14.44
C GLN A 175 -10.64 18.68 -13.13
N ALA A 176 -9.57 18.38 -12.38
CA ALA A 176 -8.84 19.44 -11.67
C ALA A 176 -7.71 19.93 -12.60
N GLN A 177 -7.90 21.14 -13.13
CA GLN A 177 -6.96 21.95 -13.91
C GLN A 177 -5.58 21.97 -13.21
N GLN A 178 -4.47 21.59 -13.85
CA GLN A 178 -3.69 22.40 -14.79
C GLN A 178 -3.59 23.89 -14.37
N HIS A 179 -2.78 24.19 -13.36
CA HIS A 179 -2.15 25.51 -13.22
C HIS A 179 -0.78 25.36 -12.53
N TYR A 180 0.25 25.07 -13.31
CA TYR A 180 1.65 25.29 -12.93
C TYR A 180 2.14 26.45 -13.79
N THR A 181 2.29 27.62 -13.18
CA THR A 181 3.07 28.73 -13.74
C THR A 181 4.48 28.67 -13.16
N MET A 182 5.42 29.11 -13.98
CA MET A 182 6.88 29.03 -13.89
C MET A 182 7.48 29.50 -12.56
#